data_AF-A0A3C1VKI9-F1
#
_entry.id   AF-A0A3C1VKI9-F1
#
_cell.length_a   1.000
_cell.length_b   1.000
_cell.length_c   1.000
_cell.angle_alpha   90.00
_cell.angle_beta   90.00
_cell.angle_gamma   90.00
#
_symmetry.space_group_name_H-M   'P 1'
#
loop_
_entity.id
_entity.type
_entity.pdbx_description
1 polymer ?
#
loop_
_entity_poly.entity_id
_entity_poly.type
_entity_poly.pdbx_seq_one_letter_code
_entity_poly.pdbx_strand_id
1 'polypeptide(L)'
;ALALASGVFLNLYAAIAFASPLGLSVYDWTVLGLFLGVMHSIPVESAIMKKLGIGWIKSISFRLVMAFVVLTPLLMIPAEILFDNPNEVANALYQTTSITPTNFIDFLLQKIYESVLLSIEIIILVSLVIFIITLIKGLNFLQKFDHHLSTIMALITGVLIGITYGAGVLLKEAQYMSKQQVVSVCYFLMVAHAIIEDTLLFVFFGADIFLLIGIRLFFATFVFFVISIYYKIGRT
;
A
#
# COMPACT_ATOMS: atom_id res chain seq x y z
N ALA A 1 -13.34 -0.68 11.91
CA ALA A 1 -12.28 -0.73 12.95
C ALA A 1 -11.33 -1.91 12.75
N LEU A 2 -11.84 -3.16 12.70
CA LEU A 2 -11.00 -4.36 12.52
C LEU A 2 -10.15 -4.30 11.24
N ALA A 3 -10.72 -3.92 10.09
CA ALA A 3 -9.98 -3.76 8.84
C ALA A 3 -8.78 -2.79 8.94
N LEU A 4 -8.97 -1.64 9.59
CA LEU A 4 -7.89 -0.68 9.82
C LEU A 4 -6.83 -1.25 10.78
N ALA A 5 -7.25 -1.82 11.90
CA ALA A 5 -6.32 -2.39 12.89
C ALA A 5 -5.50 -3.54 12.30
N SER A 6 -6.13 -4.46 11.57
CA SER A 6 -5.45 -5.57 10.91
C SER A 6 -4.52 -5.09 9.81
N GLY A 7 -4.91 -4.09 9.02
CA GLY A 7 -4.03 -3.49 8.01
C GLY A 7 -2.78 -2.85 8.62
N VAL A 8 -2.98 -2.03 9.65
CA VAL A 8 -1.92 -1.28 10.32
C VAL A 8 -0.91 -2.19 11.02
N PHE A 9 -1.39 -3.24 11.70
CA PHE A 9 -0.52 -4.09 12.52
C PHE A 9 -0.09 -5.40 11.85
N LEU A 10 -0.87 -5.92 10.90
CA LEU A 10 -0.60 -7.21 10.23
C LEU A 10 -0.20 -6.99 8.77
N ASN A 11 -1.18 -6.90 7.85
CA ASN A 11 -0.98 -6.72 6.41
C ASN A 11 -2.27 -6.32 5.68
N LEU A 12 -2.15 -5.93 4.42
CA LEU A 12 -3.27 -5.52 3.56
C LEU A 12 -4.28 -6.64 3.31
N TYR A 13 -3.84 -7.89 3.19
CA TYR A 13 -4.74 -9.02 2.96
C TYR A 13 -5.74 -9.20 4.12
N ALA A 14 -5.28 -9.06 5.35
CA ALA A 14 -6.13 -9.10 6.53
C ALA A 14 -7.10 -7.91 6.57
N ALA A 15 -6.65 -6.70 6.22
CA ALA A 15 -7.52 -5.53 6.12
C ALA A 15 -8.68 -5.75 5.13
N ILE A 16 -8.35 -6.25 3.94
CA ILE A 16 -9.31 -6.49 2.87
C ILE A 16 -10.31 -7.58 3.26
N ALA A 17 -9.85 -8.67 3.89
CA ALA A 17 -10.74 -9.72 4.40
C ALA A 17 -11.79 -9.18 5.37
N PHE A 18 -11.41 -8.25 6.26
CA PHE A 18 -12.35 -7.61 7.20
C PHE A 18 -13.18 -6.48 6.56
N ALA A 19 -12.69 -5.86 5.49
CA ALA A 19 -13.39 -4.77 4.81
C ALA A 19 -14.42 -5.25 3.79
N SER A 20 -14.16 -6.38 3.11
CA SER A 20 -15.00 -6.93 2.05
C SER A 20 -16.48 -7.11 2.44
N PRO A 21 -16.82 -7.64 3.65
CA PRO A 21 -18.22 -7.81 4.04
C PRO A 21 -18.97 -6.52 4.39
N LEU A 22 -18.31 -5.35 4.37
CA LEU A 22 -18.90 -4.09 4.83
C LEU A 22 -19.71 -3.35 3.76
N GLY A 23 -19.69 -3.82 2.50
CA GLY A 23 -20.40 -3.15 1.40
C GLY A 23 -19.85 -1.74 1.12
N LEU A 24 -18.52 -1.60 1.16
CA LEU A 24 -17.84 -0.31 0.95
C LEU A 24 -18.06 0.20 -0.48
N SER A 25 -18.22 1.52 -0.59
CA SER A 25 -18.28 2.21 -1.88
C SER A 25 -16.90 2.32 -2.56
N VAL A 26 -16.87 2.66 -3.85
CA VAL A 26 -15.64 3.02 -4.58
C VAL A 26 -14.84 4.08 -3.81
N TYR A 27 -15.52 5.10 -3.28
CA TYR A 27 -14.90 6.14 -2.46
C TYR A 27 -14.27 5.55 -1.19
N ASP A 28 -15.01 4.72 -0.45
CA ASP A 28 -14.53 4.13 0.81
C ASP A 28 -13.34 3.20 0.61
N TRP A 29 -13.35 2.39 -0.45
CA TRP A 29 -12.21 1.55 -0.82
C TRP A 29 -10.99 2.36 -1.21
N THR A 30 -11.18 3.49 -1.91
CA THR A 30 -10.08 4.40 -2.28
C THR A 30 -9.50 5.10 -1.05
N VAL A 31 -10.35 5.55 -0.12
CA VAL A 31 -9.91 6.11 1.19
C VAL A 31 -9.13 5.07 1.98
N LEU A 32 -9.66 3.85 2.11
CA LEU A 32 -9.01 2.76 2.82
C LEU A 32 -7.65 2.40 2.18
N GLY A 33 -7.60 2.36 0.85
CA GLY A 33 -6.41 2.06 0.08
C GLY A 33 -5.31 3.12 0.21
N LEU A 34 -5.66 4.40 0.17
CA LEU A 34 -4.70 5.49 0.38
C LEU A 34 -4.14 5.50 1.82
N PHE A 35 -5.02 5.33 2.81
CA PHE A 35 -4.61 5.31 4.21
C PHE A 35 -3.68 4.12 4.50
N LEU A 36 -4.14 2.90 4.17
CA LEU A 36 -3.37 1.68 4.42
C LEU A 36 -2.15 1.58 3.51
N GLY A 37 -2.17 2.13 2.30
CA GLY A 37 -1.00 2.19 1.41
C GLY A 37 0.22 2.91 2.02
N VAL A 38 0.04 3.70 3.07
CA VAL A 38 1.12 4.34 3.84
C VAL A 38 1.33 3.69 5.21
N MET A 39 0.24 3.23 5.84
CA MET A 39 0.23 2.82 7.25
C MET A 39 0.14 1.32 7.50
N HIS A 40 0.17 0.48 6.48
CA HIS A 40 0.10 -0.96 6.69
C HIS A 40 1.38 -1.53 7.30
N SER A 41 1.25 -2.73 7.90
CA SER A 41 2.37 -3.56 8.37
C SER A 41 3.41 -2.83 9.22
N ILE A 42 3.01 -1.84 10.04
CA ILE A 42 3.90 -0.95 10.79
C ILE A 42 5.02 -1.69 11.53
N PRO A 43 4.76 -2.79 12.25
CA PRO A 43 5.82 -3.50 12.98
C PRO A 43 6.93 -4.01 12.07
N VAL A 44 6.56 -4.61 10.94
CA VAL A 44 7.49 -5.19 9.96
C VAL A 44 8.26 -4.06 9.26
N GLU A 45 7.54 -3.07 8.77
CA GLU A 45 8.16 -2.01 7.98
C GLU A 45 9.01 -1.07 8.81
N SER A 46 8.61 -0.74 10.04
CA SER A 46 9.44 0.06 10.95
C SER A 46 10.71 -0.69 11.35
N ALA A 47 10.67 -2.02 11.45
CA ALA A 47 11.86 -2.84 11.66
C ALA A 47 12.81 -2.77 10.45
N ILE A 48 12.28 -2.80 9.22
CA ILE A 48 13.06 -2.64 7.98
C ILE A 48 13.68 -1.23 7.93
N MET A 49 12.91 -0.19 8.23
CA MET A 49 13.37 1.20 8.24
C MET A 49 14.48 1.44 9.28
N LYS A 50 14.44 0.75 10.42
CA LYS A 50 15.53 0.79 11.41
C LYS A 50 16.84 0.27 10.85
N LYS A 51 16.81 -0.80 10.06
CA LYS A 51 18.02 -1.35 9.41
C LYS A 51 18.64 -0.35 8.41
N LEU A 52 17.81 0.53 7.84
CA LEU A 52 18.22 1.60 6.92
C LEU A 52 18.58 2.92 7.64
N GLY A 53 18.62 2.93 8.98
CA GLY A 53 19.05 4.07 9.79
C GLY A 53 17.92 5.01 10.23
N ILE A 54 16.65 4.71 9.96
CA ILE A 54 15.52 5.49 10.46
C ILE A 54 14.92 4.85 11.71
N GLY A 55 14.96 5.55 12.84
CA GLY A 55 14.41 5.06 14.11
C GLY A 55 12.90 4.76 14.03
N TRP A 56 12.43 3.81 14.85
CA TRP A 56 11.03 3.36 14.86
C TRP A 56 10.05 4.52 15.07
N ILE A 57 10.31 5.36 16.07
CA ILE A 57 9.44 6.50 16.39
C ILE A 57 9.32 7.44 15.19
N LYS A 58 10.43 7.72 14.48
CA LYS A 58 10.42 8.56 13.28
C LYS A 58 9.61 7.92 12.15
N SER A 59 9.82 6.63 11.90
CA SER A 59 9.08 5.86 10.89
C SER A 59 7.57 5.87 11.17
N ILE A 60 7.17 5.50 12.39
CA ILE A 60 5.76 5.42 12.80
C ILE A 60 5.11 6.80 12.75
N SER A 61 5.75 7.81 13.35
CA SER A 61 5.19 9.17 13.40
C SER A 61 5.02 9.74 11.99
N PHE A 62 6.02 9.56 11.13
CA PHE A 62 5.96 10.03 9.75
C PHE A 62 4.81 9.37 8.99
N ARG A 63 4.70 8.04 9.05
CA ARG A 63 3.64 7.31 8.35
C ARG A 63 2.26 7.69 8.85
N LEU A 64 2.10 7.87 10.17
CA LEU A 64 0.84 8.29 10.76
C LEU A 64 0.40 9.65 10.21
N VAL A 65 1.30 10.63 10.22
CA VAL A 65 1.03 11.96 9.66
C VAL A 65 0.73 11.84 8.16
N MET A 66 1.58 11.14 7.41
CA MET A 66 1.44 11.04 5.97
C MET A 66 0.17 10.32 5.54
N ALA A 67 -0.32 9.33 6.29
CA ALA A 67 -1.56 8.64 5.97
C ALA A 67 -2.79 9.55 6.04
N PHE A 68 -2.77 10.60 6.87
CA PHE A 68 -3.80 11.63 6.83
C PHE A 68 -3.53 12.66 5.72
N VAL A 69 -2.27 13.04 5.50
CA VAL A 69 -1.89 13.99 4.44
C VAL A 69 -2.31 13.48 3.05
N VAL A 70 -2.09 12.21 2.74
CA VAL A 70 -2.47 11.63 1.44
C VAL A 70 -3.98 11.60 1.22
N LEU A 71 -4.80 11.66 2.28
CA LEU A 71 -6.27 11.72 2.16
C LEU A 71 -6.78 13.14 1.90
N THR A 72 -5.95 14.17 2.10
CA THR A 72 -6.39 15.57 1.95
C THR A 72 -7.01 15.89 0.59
N PRO A 73 -6.54 15.36 -0.56
CA PRO A 73 -7.21 15.64 -1.84
C PRO A 73 -8.65 15.12 -1.89
N LEU A 74 -8.93 13.96 -1.30
CA LEU A 74 -10.27 13.36 -1.26
C LEU A 74 -11.22 14.14 -0.34
N LEU A 75 -10.68 14.76 0.71
CA LEU A 75 -11.46 15.57 1.65
C LEU A 75 -11.73 17.00 1.13
N MET A 76 -10.83 17.53 0.29
CA MET A 76 -10.91 18.91 -0.18
C MET A 76 -11.59 19.05 -1.54
N ILE A 77 -11.47 18.05 -2.41
CA ILE A 77 -12.06 18.06 -3.75
C ILE A 77 -13.38 17.27 -3.70
N PRO A 78 -14.50 17.86 -4.17
CA PRO A 78 -15.78 17.15 -4.26
C PRO A 78 -15.64 15.81 -4.97
N ALA A 79 -16.25 14.77 -4.39
CA ALA A 79 -16.13 13.41 -4.89
C ALA A 79 -16.66 13.27 -6.33
N GLU A 80 -17.64 14.08 -6.72
CA GLU A 80 -18.23 14.08 -8.06
C GLU A 80 -17.26 14.57 -9.15
N ILE A 81 -16.16 15.24 -8.76
CA ILE A 81 -15.10 15.67 -9.69
C ILE A 81 -14.03 14.60 -9.82
N LEU A 82 -13.79 13.84 -8.75
CA LEU A 82 -12.74 12.83 -8.68
C LEU A 82 -13.19 11.44 -9.14
N PHE A 83 -14.47 11.13 -9.00
CA PHE A 83 -15.05 9.82 -9.26
C PHE A 83 -16.26 9.97 -10.19
N ASP A 84 -16.38 9.07 -11.18
CA ASP A 84 -17.58 8.99 -12.01
C ASP A 84 -18.79 8.53 -11.18
N ASN A 85 -18.62 7.51 -10.33
CA ASN A 85 -19.66 6.96 -9.45
C ASN A 85 -19.12 6.70 -8.02
N PRO A 86 -18.95 7.73 -7.17
CA PRO A 86 -18.31 7.57 -5.86
C PRO A 86 -19.07 6.65 -4.90
N ASN A 87 -20.40 6.63 -4.99
CA ASN A 87 -21.29 5.87 -4.10
C ASN A 87 -21.60 4.46 -4.62
N GLU A 88 -21.04 4.06 -5.76
CA GLU A 88 -21.23 2.72 -6.28
C GLU A 88 -20.64 1.71 -5.29
N VAL A 89 -21.48 0.81 -4.79
CA VAL A 89 -21.02 -0.30 -3.96
C VAL A 89 -20.39 -1.30 -4.92
N ALA A 90 -19.07 -1.36 -4.90
CA ALA A 90 -18.33 -2.30 -5.71
C ALA A 90 -18.69 -3.72 -5.28
N ASN A 91 -19.27 -4.48 -6.20
CA ASN A 91 -19.59 -5.87 -5.96
C ASN A 91 -18.32 -6.69 -6.20
N ALA A 92 -17.74 -7.25 -5.14
CA ALA A 92 -16.92 -8.45 -5.30
C ALA A 92 -17.77 -9.54 -5.99
N LEU A 93 -17.14 -10.55 -6.61
CA LEU A 93 -17.85 -11.56 -7.41
C LEU A 93 -18.94 -12.30 -6.58
N TYR A 94 -18.83 -12.30 -5.25
CA TYR A 94 -19.91 -12.70 -4.34
C TYR A 94 -20.84 -11.55 -3.94
N GLN A 95 -22.08 -11.62 -4.42
CA GLN A 95 -23.19 -10.92 -3.81
C GLN A 95 -23.59 -11.65 -2.53
N THR A 96 -23.56 -10.97 -1.38
CA THR A 96 -24.22 -11.46 -0.16
C THR A 96 -25.70 -11.64 -0.49
N THR A 97 -26.14 -12.88 -0.60
CA THR A 97 -27.56 -13.18 -0.75
C THR A 97 -28.24 -12.78 0.55
N SER A 98 -29.14 -11.80 0.46
CA SER A 98 -30.00 -11.32 1.54
C SER A 98 -31.11 -12.34 1.86
N ILE A 99 -30.74 -13.61 2.03
CA ILE A 99 -31.60 -14.59 2.68
C ILE A 99 -31.53 -14.26 4.15
N THR A 100 -32.61 -13.73 4.73
CA THR A 100 -32.71 -13.58 6.18
C THR A 100 -32.69 -14.98 6.79
N PRO A 101 -31.63 -15.38 7.51
CA PRO A 101 -31.57 -16.71 8.09
C PRO A 101 -32.64 -16.84 9.16
N THR A 102 -33.42 -17.90 9.10
CA THR A 102 -34.55 -18.14 9.99
C THR A 102 -34.11 -18.59 11.38
N ASN A 103 -32.93 -19.23 11.50
CA ASN A 103 -32.34 -19.70 12.75
C ASN A 103 -30.84 -19.34 12.87
N PHE A 104 -30.32 -19.34 14.10
CA PHE A 104 -28.89 -19.10 14.37
C PHE A 104 -27.96 -20.11 13.66
N ILE A 105 -28.39 -21.37 13.54
CA ILE A 105 -27.60 -22.41 12.86
C ILE A 105 -27.51 -22.09 11.36
N ASP A 106 -28.62 -21.71 10.74
CA ASP A 106 -28.66 -21.33 9.31
C ASP A 106 -27.82 -20.07 9.06
N PHE A 107 -27.89 -19.10 9.97
CA PHE A 107 -27.00 -17.92 9.96
C PHE A 107 -25.53 -18.33 10.02
N LEU A 108 -25.16 -19.19 10.97
CA LEU A 108 -23.78 -19.59 11.18
C LEU A 108 -23.23 -20.38 9.98
N LEU A 109 -24.01 -21.32 9.44
CA LEU A 109 -23.65 -22.07 8.23
C LEU A 109 -23.50 -21.17 7.01
N GLN A 110 -24.43 -20.22 6.82
CA GLN A 110 -24.34 -19.25 5.74
C GLN A 110 -23.08 -18.38 5.85
N LYS A 111 -22.75 -17.88 7.05
CA LYS A 111 -21.55 -17.06 7.26
C LYS A 111 -20.26 -17.84 7.14
N ILE A 112 -20.23 -19.11 7.54
CA ILE A 112 -19.09 -20.00 7.26
C ILE A 112 -18.92 -20.17 5.75
N TYR A 113 -20.01 -20.43 5.03
CA TYR A 113 -19.98 -20.58 3.57
C TYR A 113 -19.46 -19.31 2.87
N GLU A 114 -20.03 -18.14 3.18
CA GLU A 114 -19.58 -16.84 2.65
C GLU A 114 -18.10 -16.57 2.98
N SER A 115 -17.66 -16.86 4.22
CA SER A 115 -16.27 -16.66 4.64
C SER A 115 -15.30 -17.59 3.91
N VAL A 116 -15.68 -18.84 3.63
CA VAL A 116 -14.86 -19.79 2.87
C VAL A 116 -14.70 -19.32 1.44
N LEU A 117 -15.80 -18.87 0.82
CA LEU A 117 -15.79 -18.36 -0.54
C LEU A 117 -14.91 -17.11 -0.68
N LEU A 118 -15.09 -16.14 0.21
CA LEU A 118 -14.25 -14.94 0.26
C LEU A 118 -12.77 -15.29 0.47
N SER A 119 -12.48 -16.29 1.31
CA SER A 119 -11.09 -16.75 1.52
C SER A 119 -10.49 -17.33 0.25
N ILE A 120 -11.27 -18.10 -0.53
CA ILE A 120 -10.82 -18.64 -1.83
C ILE A 120 -10.52 -17.51 -2.81
N GLU A 121 -11.38 -16.49 -2.90
CA GLU A 121 -11.14 -15.33 -3.77
C GLU A 121 -9.85 -14.60 -3.40
N ILE A 122 -9.64 -14.33 -2.10
CA ILE A 122 -8.41 -13.68 -1.63
C ILE A 122 -7.20 -14.55 -1.95
N ILE A 123 -7.26 -15.88 -1.75
CA ILE A 123 -6.16 -16.79 -2.09
C ILE A 123 -5.82 -16.70 -3.59
N ILE A 124 -6.83 -16.73 -4.46
CA ILE A 124 -6.64 -16.63 -5.92
C ILE A 124 -6.03 -15.27 -6.29
N LEU A 125 -6.59 -14.18 -5.75
CA LEU A 125 -6.11 -12.82 -5.98
C LEU A 125 -4.65 -12.66 -5.55
N VAL A 126 -4.32 -13.07 -4.33
CA VAL A 126 -2.96 -12.97 -3.79
C VAL A 126 -1.99 -13.85 -4.57
N SER A 127 -2.39 -15.07 -4.94
CA SER A 127 -1.56 -15.97 -5.74
C SER A 127 -1.25 -15.37 -7.12
N LEU A 128 -2.24 -14.74 -7.76
CA LEU A 128 -2.08 -14.05 -9.04
C LEU A 128 -1.12 -12.86 -8.91
N VAL A 129 -1.28 -12.03 -7.88
CA VAL A 129 -0.43 -10.87 -7.65
C VAL A 129 1.01 -11.29 -7.37
N ILE A 130 1.22 -12.29 -6.50
CA ILE A 130 2.57 -12.84 -6.23
C ILE A 130 3.18 -13.43 -7.51
N PHE A 131 2.40 -14.12 -8.34
CA PHE A 131 2.87 -14.64 -9.63
C PHE A 131 3.34 -13.51 -10.55
N ILE A 132 2.55 -12.44 -10.71
CA ILE A 132 2.92 -11.25 -11.52
C ILE A 132 4.21 -10.63 -10.99
N ILE A 133 4.32 -10.42 -9.68
CA ILE A 133 5.52 -9.84 -9.05
C ILE A 133 6.73 -10.75 -9.26
N THR A 134 6.55 -12.06 -9.22
CA THR A 134 7.62 -13.04 -9.46
C THR A 134 8.11 -12.99 -10.91
N LEU A 135 7.20 -12.82 -11.87
CA LEU A 135 7.56 -12.58 -13.26
C LEU A 135 8.36 -11.28 -13.41
N ILE A 136 7.90 -10.18 -12.79
CA ILE A 136 8.60 -8.89 -12.80
C ILE A 136 10.02 -9.03 -12.21
N LYS A 137 10.17 -9.74 -11.10
CA LYS A 137 11.48 -10.06 -10.47
C LYS A 137 12.40 -10.87 -11.37
N GLY A 138 11.82 -11.78 -12.17
CA GLY A 138 12.54 -12.62 -13.13
C GLY A 138 13.06 -11.87 -14.36
N LEU A 139 12.61 -10.64 -14.60
CA LEU A 139 13.11 -9.82 -15.70
C LEU A 139 14.55 -9.36 -15.39
N ASN A 140 15.46 -9.61 -16.33
CA ASN A 140 16.88 -9.23 -16.23
C ASN A 140 17.12 -7.73 -16.01
N PHE A 141 16.10 -6.89 -16.20
CA PHE A 141 16.13 -5.45 -15.95
C PHE A 141 16.34 -5.08 -14.47
N LEU A 142 16.21 -6.02 -13.52
CA LEU A 142 16.52 -5.74 -12.12
C LEU A 142 17.90 -6.23 -11.69
N GLN A 143 18.62 -6.96 -12.55
CA GLN A 143 19.83 -7.72 -12.16
C GLN A 143 21.14 -7.17 -12.76
N LYS A 144 21.10 -6.25 -13.74
CA LYS A 144 22.28 -5.81 -14.49
C LYS A 144 22.40 -4.28 -14.59
N PHE A 145 22.68 -3.59 -13.48
CA PHE A 145 22.82 -2.13 -13.49
C PHE A 145 24.04 -1.62 -12.74
N ASP A 146 24.58 -0.52 -13.25
CA ASP A 146 25.74 0.20 -12.75
C ASP A 146 25.44 0.89 -11.41
N HIS A 147 26.43 0.92 -10.50
CA HIS A 147 26.37 1.59 -9.21
C HIS A 147 26.10 3.10 -9.33
N HIS A 148 26.37 3.71 -10.49
CA HIS A 148 25.95 5.10 -10.72
C HIS A 148 24.43 5.32 -10.67
N LEU A 149 23.62 4.26 -10.78
CA LEU A 149 22.16 4.30 -10.73
C LEU A 149 21.57 3.77 -9.40
N SER A 150 22.39 3.53 -8.37
CA SER A 150 22.00 2.96 -7.07
C SER A 150 20.70 3.55 -6.48
N THR A 151 20.55 4.88 -6.51
CA THR A 151 19.36 5.57 -5.97
C THR A 151 18.09 5.22 -6.75
N ILE A 152 18.20 5.25 -8.09
CA ILE A 152 17.09 4.95 -8.99
C ILE A 152 16.70 3.47 -8.87
N MET A 153 17.68 2.58 -8.74
CA MET A 153 17.44 1.14 -8.58
C MET A 153 16.68 0.84 -7.29
N ALA A 154 17.10 1.42 -6.17
CA ALA A 154 16.40 1.26 -4.89
C ALA A 154 14.96 1.79 -4.96
N LEU A 155 14.74 2.93 -5.62
CA LEU A 155 13.40 3.50 -5.84
C LEU A 155 12.53 2.60 -6.71
N ILE A 156 12.96 2.27 -7.92
CA ILE A 156 12.19 1.41 -8.85
C ILE A 156 11.84 0.09 -8.17
N THR A 157 12.84 -0.54 -7.54
CA THR A 157 12.66 -1.82 -6.86
C THR A 157 11.64 -1.71 -5.74
N GLY A 158 11.78 -0.70 -4.86
CA GLY A 158 10.86 -0.51 -3.74
C GLY A 158 9.45 -0.12 -4.18
N VAL A 159 9.31 0.74 -5.20
CA VAL A 159 8.02 1.15 -5.77
C VAL A 159 7.29 -0.03 -6.37
N LEU A 160 7.94 -0.82 -7.22
CA LEU A 160 7.25 -1.87 -7.96
C LEU A 160 7.02 -3.12 -7.12
N ILE A 161 8.02 -3.53 -6.33
CA ILE A 161 8.03 -4.83 -5.63
C ILE A 161 7.68 -4.69 -4.16
N GLY A 162 7.97 -3.54 -3.55
CA GLY A 162 7.72 -3.32 -2.13
C GLY A 162 8.96 -3.11 -1.30
N ILE A 163 8.72 -2.63 -0.08
CA ILE A 163 9.75 -2.07 0.78
C ILE A 163 10.73 -3.13 1.29
N THR A 164 10.30 -4.37 1.49
CA THR A 164 11.18 -5.47 1.95
C THR A 164 12.28 -5.75 0.92
N TYR A 165 11.93 -5.82 -0.35
CA TYR A 165 12.90 -6.08 -1.43
C TYR A 165 13.69 -4.81 -1.78
N GLY A 166 13.00 -3.66 -1.87
CA GLY A 166 13.64 -2.35 -2.07
C GLY A 166 14.67 -2.02 -0.98
N ALA A 167 14.40 -2.36 0.28
CA ALA A 167 15.34 -2.19 1.39
C ALA A 167 16.58 -3.09 1.27
N GLY A 168 16.43 -4.31 0.74
CA GLY A 168 17.57 -5.19 0.46
C GLY A 168 18.51 -4.59 -0.58
N VAL A 169 17.95 -4.07 -1.68
CA VAL A 169 18.72 -3.34 -2.70
C VAL A 169 19.32 -2.07 -2.13
N LEU A 170 18.54 -1.26 -1.41
CA LEU A 170 19.01 -0.02 -0.81
C LEU A 170 20.15 -0.25 0.19
N LEU A 171 20.09 -1.31 1.01
CA LEU A 171 21.15 -1.62 1.95
C LEU A 171 22.45 -2.04 1.25
N LYS A 172 22.35 -2.78 0.14
CA LYS A 172 23.50 -3.16 -0.69
C LYS A 172 24.15 -1.95 -1.37
N GLU A 173 23.32 -1.05 -1.88
CA GLU A 173 23.74 0.11 -2.67
C GLU A 173 24.06 1.35 -1.82
N ALA A 174 23.72 1.34 -0.52
CA ALA A 174 23.94 2.46 0.40
C ALA A 174 25.40 2.92 0.48
N GLN A 175 26.37 2.02 0.24
CA GLN A 175 27.80 2.35 0.23
C GLN A 175 28.21 3.31 -0.90
N TYR A 176 27.44 3.34 -2.00
CA TYR A 176 27.64 4.22 -3.15
C TYR A 176 26.74 5.47 -3.10
N MET A 177 25.96 5.63 -2.02
CA MET A 177 25.00 6.71 -1.85
C MET A 177 25.41 7.63 -0.70
N SER A 178 25.11 8.91 -0.84
CA SER A 178 25.17 9.84 0.29
C SER A 178 24.08 9.51 1.31
N LYS A 179 24.33 9.83 2.59
CA LYS A 179 23.33 9.69 3.66
C LYS A 179 21.99 10.36 3.32
N GLN A 180 22.05 11.51 2.65
CA GLN A 180 20.88 12.24 2.17
C GLN A 180 20.09 11.42 1.17
N GLN A 181 20.73 10.83 0.15
CA GLN A 181 20.05 10.00 -0.84
C GLN A 181 19.37 8.80 -0.18
N VAL A 182 20.05 8.11 0.74
CA VAL A 182 19.46 6.97 1.46
C VAL A 182 18.21 7.40 2.23
N VAL A 183 18.31 8.50 3.00
CA VAL A 183 17.18 9.01 3.79
C VAL A 183 16.01 9.45 2.90
N SER A 184 16.28 10.18 1.81
CA SER A 184 15.24 10.59 0.85
C SER A 184 14.52 9.40 0.22
N VAL A 185 15.27 8.36 -0.19
CA VAL A 185 14.68 7.12 -0.73
C VAL A 185 13.83 6.41 0.33
N CYS A 186 14.29 6.31 1.57
CA CYS A 186 13.51 5.69 2.63
C CYS A 186 12.17 6.39 2.86
N TYR A 187 12.16 7.72 2.97
CA TYR A 187 10.91 8.47 3.18
C TYR A 187 9.98 8.41 1.96
N PHE A 188 10.53 8.38 0.74
CA PHE A 188 9.75 8.12 -0.46
C PHE A 188 9.07 6.74 -0.39
N LEU A 189 9.84 5.70 -0.06
CA LEU A 189 9.32 4.32 0.00
C LEU A 189 8.33 4.11 1.14
N MET A 190 8.39 4.88 2.22
CA MET A 190 7.34 4.87 3.25
C MET A 190 5.96 5.30 2.70
N VAL A 191 5.89 6.02 1.59
CA VAL A 191 4.64 6.53 1.00
C VAL A 191 4.18 5.71 -0.21
N ALA A 192 5.10 5.30 -1.08
CA ALA A 192 4.75 4.71 -2.39
C ALA A 192 5.48 3.40 -2.73
N HIS A 193 5.77 2.55 -1.75
CA HIS A 193 6.24 1.19 -2.03
C HIS A 193 5.11 0.27 -2.50
N ALA A 194 5.46 -0.83 -3.17
CA ALA A 194 4.53 -1.87 -3.62
C ALA A 194 3.31 -1.30 -4.39
N ILE A 195 3.51 -0.25 -5.20
CA ILE A 195 2.45 0.49 -5.88
C ILE A 195 1.61 -0.40 -6.80
N ILE A 196 2.17 -1.49 -7.33
CA ILE A 196 1.43 -2.46 -8.14
C ILE A 196 0.59 -3.35 -7.22
N GLU A 197 1.24 -4.08 -6.31
CA GLU A 197 0.60 -5.04 -5.42
C GLU A 197 -0.51 -4.40 -4.58
N ASP A 198 -0.16 -3.39 -3.78
CA ASP A 198 -1.09 -2.74 -2.86
C ASP A 198 -2.31 -2.21 -3.61
N THR A 199 -2.07 -1.53 -4.74
CA THR A 199 -3.15 -0.91 -5.53
C THR A 199 -4.06 -1.96 -6.13
N LEU A 200 -3.51 -3.02 -6.74
CA LEU A 200 -4.32 -4.07 -7.37
C LEU A 200 -5.22 -4.78 -6.35
N LEU A 201 -4.75 -4.93 -5.11
CA LEU A 201 -5.55 -5.50 -4.04
C LEU A 201 -6.81 -4.65 -3.73
N PHE A 202 -6.71 -3.32 -3.74
CA PHE A 202 -7.87 -2.44 -3.52
C PHE A 202 -8.73 -2.26 -4.77
N VAL A 203 -8.11 -2.20 -5.95
CA VAL A 203 -8.81 -2.08 -7.24
C VAL A 203 -9.69 -3.30 -7.51
N PHE A 204 -9.26 -4.51 -7.09
CA PHE A 204 -10.10 -5.71 -7.20
C PHE A 204 -11.44 -5.56 -6.47
N PHE A 205 -11.47 -4.81 -5.37
CA PHE A 205 -12.69 -4.50 -4.62
C PHE A 205 -13.31 -3.15 -5.02
N GLY A 206 -12.87 -2.54 -6.12
CA GLY A 206 -13.48 -1.36 -6.72
C GLY A 206 -12.88 -0.01 -6.32
N ALA A 207 -11.70 0.04 -5.70
CA ALA A 207 -11.00 1.33 -5.54
C ALA A 207 -10.58 1.93 -6.89
N ASP A 208 -10.48 3.26 -6.96
CA ASP A 208 -10.01 3.94 -8.17
C ASP A 208 -8.48 3.82 -8.31
N ILE A 209 -8.05 3.22 -9.43
CA ILE A 209 -6.63 2.95 -9.71
C ILE A 209 -5.82 4.24 -9.90
N PHE A 210 -6.38 5.25 -10.55
CA PHE A 210 -5.66 6.47 -10.91
C PHE A 210 -5.45 7.35 -9.69
N LEU A 211 -6.44 7.44 -8.81
CA LEU A 211 -6.32 8.16 -7.55
C LEU A 211 -5.33 7.47 -6.61
N LEU A 212 -5.38 6.15 -6.46
CA LEU A 212 -4.42 5.42 -5.61
C LEU A 212 -2.98 5.63 -6.06
N ILE A 213 -2.68 5.43 -7.34
CA ILE A 213 -1.33 5.57 -7.87
C ILE A 213 -0.91 7.05 -7.89
N GLY A 214 -1.76 7.91 -8.42
CA GLY A 214 -1.47 9.33 -8.64
C GLY A 214 -1.17 10.07 -7.33
N ILE A 215 -2.03 9.91 -6.32
CA ILE A 215 -1.86 10.58 -5.03
C ILE A 215 -0.62 10.05 -4.31
N ARG A 216 -0.43 8.73 -4.25
CA ARG A 216 0.75 8.14 -3.58
C ARG A 216 2.05 8.59 -4.23
N LEU A 217 2.15 8.54 -5.56
CA LEU A 217 3.35 8.97 -6.27
C LEU A 217 3.58 10.47 -6.18
N PHE A 218 2.53 11.29 -6.22
CA PHE A 218 2.63 12.73 -6.04
C PHE A 218 3.23 13.07 -4.67
N PHE A 219 2.65 12.55 -3.58
CA PHE A 219 3.13 12.83 -2.23
C PHE A 219 4.50 12.21 -1.94
N ALA A 220 4.78 11.00 -2.43
CA ALA A 220 6.09 10.38 -2.28
C ALA A 220 7.19 11.21 -2.97
N THR A 221 6.92 11.69 -4.19
CA THR A 221 7.82 12.56 -4.94
C THR A 221 8.01 13.90 -4.22
N PHE A 222 6.93 14.50 -3.74
CA PHE A 222 6.99 15.75 -2.96
C PHE A 222 7.86 15.59 -1.71
N VAL A 223 7.64 14.53 -0.92
CA VAL A 223 8.44 14.21 0.28
C VAL A 223 9.91 14.02 -0.09
N PHE A 224 10.21 13.28 -1.16
CA PHE A 224 11.58 13.08 -1.61
C PHE A 224 12.31 14.40 -1.87
N PHE A 225 11.65 15.32 -2.58
CA PHE A 225 12.21 16.65 -2.86
C PHE A 225 12.41 17.47 -1.59
N VAL A 226 11.42 17.53 -0.70
CA VAL A 226 11.50 18.28 0.56
C VAL A 226 12.67 17.78 1.42
N ILE A 227 12.78 16.46 1.61
CA ILE A 227 13.87 15.87 2.40
C ILE A 227 15.22 16.11 1.73
N SER A 228 15.30 15.99 0.40
CA SER A 228 16.54 16.26 -0.32
C SER A 228 16.98 17.72 -0.16
N ILE A 229 16.07 18.69 -0.26
CA ILE A 229 16.41 20.11 -0.09
C ILE A 229 16.85 20.40 1.35
N TYR A 230 16.12 19.88 2.34
CA TYR A 230 16.43 20.09 3.76
C TYR A 230 17.87 19.66 4.11
N TYR A 231 18.32 18.51 3.63
CA TYR A 231 19.67 18.01 3.86
C TYR A 231 20.76 18.73 3.05
N LYS A 232 20.40 19.36 1.92
CA LYS A 232 21.33 20.21 1.16
C LYS A 232 21.62 21.53 1.89
N ILE A 233 20.61 22.13 2.51
CA ILE A 233 20.72 23.40 3.25
C ILE A 233 21.48 23.21 4.56
N GLY A 234 21.33 22.10 5.27
CA GLY A 234 22.06 21.85 6.53
C GLY A 234 23.58 21.64 6.38
N ARG A 235 24.11 21.72 5.15
CA ARG A 235 25.55 21.60 4.82
C ARG A 235 26.18 22.93 4.36
N THR A 236 25.38 23.96 4.10
CA THR A 236 25.82 25.33 3.81
C THR A 236 25.76 26.18 5.06
#